data_AF-A0A2R6C9K5-F1
#
_entry.id   AF-A0A2R6C9K5-F1
#
_cell.length_a   1.000
_cell.length_b   1.000
_cell.length_c   1.000
_cell.angle_alpha   90.00
_cell.angle_beta   90.00
_cell.angle_gamma   90.00
#
_symmetry.space_group_name_H-M   'P 1'
#
loop_
_entity.id
_entity.type
_entity.pdbx_description
1 polymer ?
#
loop_
_entity_poly.entity_id
_entity_poly.type
_entity_poly.pdbx_seq_one_letter_code
_entity_poly.pdbx_strand_id
1 'polypeptide(L)'
;MLGTKKSLEFVSLLNVLRKKILKPLGIAQLGKYEYTLVSGARIDALYGCVIVEYKAPGKLSSDKEIAKAKEQLIKYIRQETQSEVEWDRYLGIIISDKIAFVRYDKTRKLWILRGPYDIERQVLIKLIEAFRGLRRKALKVDSLLNEFGPESPLAGKSIKEFYQKLISPKSPRTKILFEDWLRLFKQASGYSPDNLKNLEELAKSYNINGNVKYDELIFAIQTYYALILKLLSVEVVYLYGGGRFYKSYIAELDDAYAREGLDGLKRVLMDLESGGIFRQFGIENFLEGDYYSWYLDEIDKTLADIIAEIARRLSEFEPATPQLEPESARDLLKRLYQHLVPEDIRHKLGEYYTPDWLADFLLDEVGLSRENLERMGSENSLKPLEIRILDPACGSGTFLVRYIARVRDYVREHFLEDVLVDYLLKNVVGYDLNPLAVLTARTNYLLMIADLPRRSNIEIPIYLTDSLMVERKTTLMGSVYVLKTVAGEFMFLRQ
;
A
#
# COMPACT_ATOMS: atom_id res chain seq x y z
N MET A 1 -42.94 -21.39 18.93
CA MET A 1 -41.73 -22.19 19.26
C MET A 1 -40.56 -21.99 18.29
N LEU A 2 -40.73 -21.43 17.08
CA LEU A 2 -39.60 -21.14 16.16
C LEU A 2 -38.79 -19.87 16.52
N GLY A 3 -39.39 -18.90 17.24
CA GLY A 3 -38.72 -17.66 17.64
C GLY A 3 -37.68 -17.81 18.75
N THR A 4 -37.86 -18.76 19.67
CA THR A 4 -36.96 -19.01 20.81
C THR A 4 -35.73 -19.83 20.44
N LYS A 5 -35.81 -20.68 19.40
CA LYS A 5 -34.65 -21.46 18.91
C LYS A 5 -33.69 -20.58 18.11
N LYS A 6 -34.23 -19.68 17.27
CA LYS A 6 -33.46 -18.69 16.50
C LYS A 6 -32.68 -17.75 17.42
N SER A 7 -33.25 -17.32 18.55
CA SER A 7 -32.55 -16.46 19.51
C SER A 7 -31.44 -17.17 20.29
N LEU A 8 -31.60 -18.45 20.65
CA LEU A 8 -30.58 -19.24 21.35
C LEU A 8 -29.37 -19.58 20.47
N GLU A 9 -29.60 -20.01 19.22
CA GLU A 9 -28.52 -20.29 18.25
C GLU A 9 -27.78 -19.00 17.84
N PHE A 10 -28.52 -17.89 17.66
CA PHE A 10 -27.97 -16.55 17.44
C PHE A 10 -27.06 -16.11 18.58
N VAL A 11 -27.51 -16.23 19.83
CA VAL A 11 -26.71 -15.88 21.02
C VAL A 11 -25.46 -16.75 21.12
N SER A 12 -25.53 -18.03 20.74
CA SER A 12 -24.38 -18.94 20.75
C SER A 12 -23.32 -18.56 19.71
N LEU A 13 -23.72 -18.35 18.45
CA LEU A 13 -22.81 -17.98 17.35
C LEU A 13 -22.17 -16.61 17.58
N LEU A 14 -22.97 -15.65 18.04
CA LEU A 14 -22.51 -14.30 18.34
C LEU A 14 -21.56 -14.29 19.55
N ASN A 15 -21.76 -15.17 20.54
CA ASN A 15 -20.81 -15.38 21.62
C ASN A 15 -19.50 -16.02 21.16
N VAL A 16 -19.54 -16.96 20.19
CA VAL A 16 -18.34 -17.55 19.59
C VAL A 16 -17.57 -16.49 18.81
N LEU A 17 -18.23 -15.76 17.89
CA LEU A 17 -17.64 -14.63 17.16
C LEU A 17 -17.04 -13.60 18.13
N ARG A 18 -17.79 -13.22 19.16
CA ARG A 18 -17.31 -12.25 20.15
C ARG A 18 -16.10 -12.74 20.93
N LYS A 19 -16.12 -13.97 21.45
CA LYS A 19 -15.05 -14.50 22.33
C LYS A 19 -13.82 -14.97 21.56
N LYS A 20 -14.00 -15.55 20.38
CA LYS A 20 -12.93 -16.20 19.61
C LYS A 20 -12.36 -15.34 18.50
N ILE A 21 -13.11 -14.35 18.01
CA ILE A 21 -12.69 -13.48 16.90
C ILE A 21 -12.60 -12.02 17.36
N LEU A 22 -13.72 -11.41 17.77
CA LEU A 22 -13.77 -9.96 18.02
C LEU A 22 -12.95 -9.53 19.25
N LYS A 23 -13.02 -10.29 20.37
CA LYS A 23 -12.28 -9.97 21.59
C LYS A 23 -10.76 -10.12 21.42
N PRO A 24 -10.22 -11.20 20.81
CA PRO A 24 -8.81 -11.29 20.48
C PRO A 24 -8.31 -10.19 19.54
N LEU A 25 -9.18 -9.70 18.64
CA LEU A 25 -8.88 -8.57 17.76
C LEU A 25 -9.08 -7.20 18.43
N GLY A 26 -9.41 -7.16 19.72
CA GLY A 26 -9.69 -5.95 20.48
C GLY A 26 -11.04 -5.28 20.19
N ILE A 27 -11.84 -5.77 19.23
CA ILE A 27 -13.08 -5.16 18.67
C ILE A 27 -14.29 -5.20 19.64
N ALA A 28 -14.12 -5.71 20.86
CA ALA A 28 -15.22 -6.06 21.77
C ALA A 28 -16.18 -4.92 22.18
N GLN A 29 -15.83 -3.64 21.94
CA GLN A 29 -16.63 -2.45 22.31
C GLN A 29 -17.31 -1.71 21.13
N LEU A 30 -17.14 -2.16 19.87
CA LEU A 30 -17.60 -1.41 18.67
C LEU A 30 -18.91 -1.90 18.04
N GLY A 31 -19.43 -3.05 18.47
CA GLY A 31 -20.66 -3.61 17.91
C GLY A 31 -21.90 -3.02 18.56
N LYS A 32 -22.80 -2.43 17.76
CA LYS A 32 -24.18 -2.14 18.16
C LYS A 32 -25.04 -3.35 17.78
N TYR A 33 -25.59 -4.02 18.78
CA TYR A 33 -26.37 -5.24 18.62
C TYR A 33 -27.85 -4.95 18.71
N GLU A 34 -28.65 -5.66 17.90
CA GLU A 34 -30.09 -5.44 17.82
C GLU A 34 -30.44 -3.94 17.63
N TYR A 35 -29.63 -3.25 16.81
CA TYR A 35 -29.61 -1.80 16.65
C TYR A 35 -30.79 -1.34 15.81
N THR A 36 -31.42 -0.24 16.22
CA THR A 36 -32.54 0.36 15.49
C THR A 36 -32.01 1.51 14.65
N LEU A 37 -32.12 1.39 13.33
CA LEU A 37 -31.82 2.47 12.39
C LEU A 37 -32.76 3.66 12.60
N VAL A 38 -32.40 4.85 12.11
CA VAL A 38 -33.25 6.05 12.14
C VAL A 38 -34.62 5.80 11.49
N SER A 39 -34.68 4.86 10.55
CA SER A 39 -35.89 4.37 9.87
C SER A 39 -36.81 3.49 10.73
N GLY A 40 -36.40 3.11 11.94
CA GLY A 40 -37.10 2.17 12.81
C GLY A 40 -36.83 0.68 12.51
N ALA A 41 -36.03 0.36 11.48
CA ALA A 41 -35.68 -1.02 11.17
C ALA A 41 -34.60 -1.55 12.12
N ARG A 42 -34.80 -2.77 12.64
CA ARG A 42 -33.85 -3.44 13.53
C ARG A 42 -32.86 -4.27 12.71
N ILE A 43 -31.57 -4.08 12.97
CA ILE A 43 -30.48 -4.87 12.38
C ILE A 43 -29.82 -5.72 13.48
N ASP A 44 -29.39 -6.92 13.09
CA ASP A 44 -28.88 -7.90 14.06
C ASP A 44 -27.55 -7.46 14.67
N ALA A 45 -26.61 -6.97 13.84
CA ALA A 45 -25.39 -6.33 14.31
C ALA A 45 -24.84 -5.31 13.30
N LEU A 46 -24.47 -4.14 13.82
CA LEU A 46 -23.68 -3.13 13.12
C LEU A 46 -22.32 -3.01 13.77
N TYR A 47 -21.29 -3.03 12.94
CA TYR A 47 -19.96 -2.66 13.36
C TYR A 47 -19.41 -1.73 12.28
N GLY A 48 -19.00 -0.50 12.60
CA GLY A 48 -18.44 0.44 11.60
C GLY A 48 -19.23 0.48 10.28
N CYS A 49 -18.57 0.16 9.15
CA CYS A 49 -19.20 0.03 7.82
C CYS A 49 -19.56 -1.43 7.43
N VAL A 50 -19.56 -2.38 8.35
CA VAL A 50 -20.03 -3.76 8.10
C VAL A 50 -21.38 -3.96 8.75
N ILE A 51 -22.34 -4.40 7.95
CA ILE A 51 -23.66 -4.81 8.42
C ILE A 51 -23.74 -6.33 8.34
N VAL A 52 -24.03 -6.98 9.47
CA VAL A 52 -24.16 -8.43 9.55
C VAL A 52 -25.62 -8.79 9.78
N GLU A 53 -26.17 -9.61 8.89
CA GLU A 53 -27.53 -10.15 8.94
C GLU A 53 -27.48 -11.65 9.21
N TYR A 54 -28.17 -12.11 10.26
CA TYR A 54 -28.18 -13.52 10.64
C TYR A 54 -29.47 -14.21 10.18
N LYS A 55 -29.31 -15.31 9.45
CA LYS A 55 -30.43 -16.14 8.97
C LYS A 55 -30.40 -17.52 9.60
N ALA A 56 -31.59 -18.08 9.83
CA ALA A 56 -31.72 -19.45 10.33
C ALA A 56 -31.10 -20.44 9.32
N PRO A 57 -30.52 -21.58 9.76
CA PRO A 57 -29.95 -22.59 8.86
C PRO A 57 -30.86 -22.95 7.68
N GLY A 58 -30.29 -23.17 6.50
CA GLY A 58 -31.01 -23.48 5.26
C GLY A 58 -31.53 -22.25 4.51
N LYS A 59 -31.43 -21.04 5.08
CA LYS A 59 -31.92 -19.80 4.46
C LYS A 59 -31.03 -19.24 3.36
N LEU A 60 -29.86 -19.85 3.15
CA LEU A 60 -28.99 -19.60 2.00
C LEU A 60 -28.96 -20.78 1.02
N SER A 61 -29.98 -21.64 1.05
CA SER A 61 -30.08 -22.82 0.17
C SER A 61 -30.99 -22.63 -1.05
N SER A 62 -31.72 -21.51 -1.17
CA SER A 62 -32.56 -21.22 -2.33
C SER A 62 -32.39 -19.77 -2.82
N ASP A 63 -32.39 -19.58 -4.14
CA ASP A 63 -32.18 -18.27 -4.77
C ASP A 63 -33.18 -17.22 -4.29
N LYS A 64 -34.43 -17.63 -4.03
CA LYS A 64 -35.47 -16.74 -3.49
C LYS A 64 -35.12 -16.21 -2.10
N GLU A 65 -34.63 -17.06 -1.20
CA GLU A 65 -34.27 -16.65 0.16
C GLU A 65 -32.96 -15.86 0.17
N ILE A 66 -32.01 -16.22 -0.70
CA ILE A 66 -30.76 -15.48 -0.93
C ILE A 66 -31.06 -14.06 -1.42
N ALA A 67 -31.91 -13.92 -2.44
CA ALA A 67 -32.32 -12.62 -2.98
C ALA A 67 -32.98 -11.75 -1.91
N LYS A 68 -33.87 -12.32 -1.11
CA LYS A 68 -34.53 -11.61 -0.01
C LYS A 68 -33.54 -11.15 1.07
N ALA A 69 -32.55 -11.98 1.43
CA ALA A 69 -31.52 -11.61 2.38
C ALA A 69 -30.59 -10.51 1.84
N LYS A 70 -30.23 -10.58 0.55
CA LYS A 70 -29.47 -9.55 -0.17
C LYS A 70 -30.21 -8.21 -0.18
N GLU A 71 -31.48 -8.19 -0.60
CA GLU A 71 -32.30 -6.98 -0.66
C GLU A 71 -32.45 -6.31 0.70
N GLN A 72 -32.62 -7.12 1.76
CA GLN A 72 -32.71 -6.62 3.12
C GLN A 72 -31.42 -5.91 3.55
N LEU A 73 -30.25 -6.48 3.25
CA LEU A 73 -28.95 -5.86 3.51
C LEU A 73 -28.76 -4.56 2.72
N ILE A 74 -29.11 -4.56 1.43
CA ILE A 74 -29.06 -3.36 0.58
C ILE A 74 -29.92 -2.25 1.18
N LYS A 75 -31.12 -2.58 1.64
CA LYS A 75 -32.01 -1.63 2.30
C LYS A 75 -31.38 -1.04 3.56
N TYR A 76 -30.71 -1.86 4.37
CA TYR A 76 -30.02 -1.38 5.57
C TYR A 76 -28.88 -0.42 5.24
N ILE A 77 -28.03 -0.77 4.26
CA ILE A 77 -26.94 0.11 3.85
C ILE A 77 -27.49 1.45 3.36
N ARG A 78 -28.50 1.42 2.49
CA ARG A 78 -29.15 2.64 1.97
C ARG A 78 -29.72 3.54 3.06
N GLN A 79 -30.17 2.95 4.17
CA GLN A 79 -30.75 3.69 5.30
C GLN A 79 -29.70 4.24 6.26
N GLU A 80 -28.51 3.64 6.32
CA GLU A 80 -27.40 4.13 7.15
C GLU A 80 -26.58 5.22 6.45
N THR A 81 -26.64 5.30 5.12
CA THR A 81 -25.92 6.28 4.29
C THR A 81 -26.76 7.48 3.90
N GLN A 82 -26.14 8.67 3.75
CA GLN A 82 -26.84 9.87 3.31
C GLN A 82 -26.93 9.99 1.78
N SER A 83 -25.99 9.35 1.05
CA SER A 83 -25.93 9.41 -0.41
C SER A 83 -25.42 8.11 -1.04
N GLU A 84 -25.68 7.94 -2.33
CA GLU A 84 -25.20 6.80 -3.14
C GLU A 84 -23.66 6.68 -3.15
N VAL A 85 -22.96 7.80 -3.00
CA VAL A 85 -21.48 7.87 -3.00
C VAL A 85 -20.87 7.16 -1.78
N GLU A 86 -21.68 6.76 -0.81
CA GLU A 86 -21.24 6.07 0.40
C GLU A 86 -21.55 4.57 0.41
N TRP A 87 -22.34 4.06 -0.55
CA TRP A 87 -22.80 2.66 -0.52
C TRP A 87 -21.67 1.63 -0.71
N ASP A 88 -20.67 1.96 -1.51
CA ASP A 88 -19.48 1.14 -1.79
C ASP A 88 -18.52 1.01 -0.59
N ARG A 89 -18.71 1.88 0.42
CA ARG A 89 -17.98 1.87 1.70
C ARG A 89 -18.48 0.78 2.64
N TYR A 90 -19.71 0.30 2.43
CA TYR A 90 -20.32 -0.71 3.28
C TYR A 90 -20.14 -2.12 2.72
N LEU A 91 -19.87 -3.06 3.62
CA LEU A 91 -19.87 -4.48 3.33
C LEU A 91 -21.02 -5.15 4.08
N GLY A 92 -21.94 -5.75 3.33
CA GLY A 92 -22.99 -6.60 3.87
C GLY A 92 -22.51 -8.04 4.03
N ILE A 93 -22.80 -8.66 5.16
CA ILE A 93 -22.49 -10.07 5.41
C ILE A 93 -23.76 -10.78 5.85
N ILE A 94 -24.10 -11.87 5.16
CA ILE A 94 -25.20 -12.76 5.55
C ILE A 94 -24.59 -14.01 6.15
N ILE A 95 -24.95 -14.32 7.40
CA ILE A 95 -24.46 -15.51 8.10
C ILE A 95 -25.63 -16.45 8.38
N SER A 96 -25.51 -17.69 7.92
CA SER A 96 -26.43 -18.79 8.16
C SER A 96 -25.64 -20.09 8.40
N ASP A 97 -26.10 -21.22 7.87
CA ASP A 97 -25.27 -22.42 7.64
C ASP A 97 -24.21 -22.24 6.53
N LYS A 98 -24.34 -21.15 5.75
CA LYS A 98 -23.37 -20.65 4.77
C LYS A 98 -23.10 -19.16 5.02
N ILE A 99 -22.10 -18.60 4.33
CA ILE A 99 -21.78 -17.16 4.40
C ILE A 99 -21.85 -16.53 3.02
N ALA A 100 -22.49 -15.36 2.91
CA ALA A 100 -22.54 -14.56 1.69
C ALA A 100 -22.14 -13.11 1.97
N PHE A 101 -21.55 -12.47 0.96
CA PHE A 101 -21.07 -11.08 1.03
C PHE A 101 -21.79 -10.22 -0.02
N VAL A 102 -22.18 -9.01 0.36
CA VAL A 102 -22.93 -8.06 -0.47
C VAL A 102 -22.17 -6.74 -0.51
N ARG A 103 -21.87 -6.24 -1.71
CA ARG A 103 -21.17 -4.95 -1.89
C ARG A 103 -21.72 -4.16 -3.08
N TYR A 104 -21.67 -2.84 -3.00
CA TYR A 104 -22.00 -1.97 -4.12
C TYR A 104 -20.79 -1.78 -5.04
N ASP A 105 -20.99 -1.97 -6.34
CA ASP A 105 -20.04 -1.62 -7.39
C ASP A 105 -20.47 -0.29 -7.99
N LYS A 106 -19.69 0.76 -7.68
CA LYS A 106 -19.96 2.14 -8.10
C LYS A 106 -19.77 2.35 -9.60
N THR A 107 -18.82 1.64 -10.22
CA THR A 107 -18.53 1.73 -11.65
C THR A 107 -19.68 1.17 -12.47
N ARG A 108 -20.22 0.01 -12.04
CA ARG A 108 -21.32 -0.67 -12.71
C ARG A 108 -22.71 -0.29 -12.18
N LYS A 109 -22.77 0.52 -11.13
CA LYS A 109 -23.99 0.94 -10.40
C LYS A 109 -24.89 -0.23 -9.99
N LEU A 110 -24.30 -1.31 -9.48
CA LEU A 110 -25.03 -2.53 -9.12
C LEU A 110 -24.54 -3.16 -7.82
N TRP A 111 -25.39 -3.96 -7.20
CA TRP A 111 -25.05 -4.72 -5.99
C TRP A 111 -24.57 -6.12 -6.33
N ILE A 112 -23.33 -6.42 -6.00
CA ILE A 112 -22.70 -7.72 -6.20
C ILE A 112 -22.95 -8.58 -4.97
N LEU A 113 -23.43 -9.80 -5.20
CA LEU A 113 -23.50 -10.86 -4.20
C LEU A 113 -22.37 -11.86 -4.50
N ARG A 114 -21.60 -12.23 -3.48
CA ARG A 114 -20.56 -13.26 -3.53
C ARG A 114 -20.93 -14.36 -2.54
N GLY A 115 -21.00 -15.61 -3.02
CA GLY A 115 -21.50 -16.75 -2.26
C GLY A 115 -22.95 -17.09 -2.63
N PRO A 116 -23.67 -17.88 -1.81
CA PRO A 116 -23.28 -18.36 -0.48
C PRO A 116 -22.20 -19.45 -0.50
N TYR A 117 -21.21 -19.31 0.38
CA TYR A 117 -20.09 -20.24 0.52
C TYR A 117 -20.26 -21.12 1.75
N ASP A 118 -19.78 -22.35 1.66
CA ASP A 118 -19.66 -23.23 2.82
C ASP A 118 -18.68 -22.64 3.85
N ILE A 119 -18.91 -22.94 5.13
CA ILE A 119 -18.11 -22.37 6.22
C ILE A 119 -16.77 -23.11 6.30
N GLU A 120 -15.86 -22.67 5.45
CA GLU A 120 -14.50 -23.17 5.36
C GLU A 120 -13.50 -22.13 5.88
N ARG A 121 -12.26 -22.58 6.12
CA ARG A 121 -11.18 -21.72 6.65
C ARG A 121 -11.03 -20.43 5.82
N GLN A 122 -11.08 -20.51 4.50
CA GLN A 122 -10.93 -19.35 3.60
C GLN A 122 -12.08 -18.35 3.74
N VAL A 123 -13.30 -18.82 3.94
CA VAL A 123 -14.50 -17.98 4.08
C VAL A 123 -14.52 -17.32 5.46
N LEU A 124 -14.10 -18.05 6.49
CA LEU A 124 -13.91 -17.52 7.84
C LEU A 124 -12.79 -16.46 7.87
N ILE A 125 -11.73 -16.61 7.07
CA ILE A 125 -10.69 -15.58 6.91
C ILE A 125 -11.30 -14.29 6.33
N LYS A 126 -12.06 -14.37 5.24
CA LYS A 126 -12.75 -13.20 4.65
C LYS A 126 -13.71 -12.51 5.62
N LEU A 127 -14.40 -13.31 6.45
CA LEU A 127 -15.26 -12.79 7.51
C LEU A 127 -14.44 -12.02 8.56
N ILE A 128 -13.28 -12.54 8.97
CA ILE A 128 -12.39 -11.90 9.93
C ILE A 128 -11.77 -10.62 9.36
N GLU A 129 -11.35 -10.63 8.09
CA GLU A 129 -10.86 -9.44 7.36
C GLU A 129 -11.91 -8.33 7.36
N ALA A 130 -13.16 -8.67 7.02
CA ALA A 130 -14.26 -7.73 7.07
C ALA A 130 -14.42 -7.12 8.47
N PHE A 131 -14.29 -7.92 9.53
CA PHE A 131 -14.35 -7.42 10.90
C PHE A 131 -13.10 -6.60 11.31
N ARG A 132 -11.91 -6.86 10.76
CA ARG A 132 -10.72 -6.02 10.99
C ARG A 132 -10.86 -4.65 10.33
N GLY A 133 -11.57 -4.61 9.19
CA GLY A 133 -12.04 -3.42 8.46
C GLY A 133 -12.75 -2.34 9.26
N LEU A 134 -13.18 -2.68 10.47
CA LEU A 134 -14.16 -1.94 11.26
C LEU A 134 -13.62 -0.83 12.14
N ARG A 135 -12.32 -0.87 12.42
CA ARG A 135 -11.67 0.05 13.36
C ARG A 135 -11.05 1.24 12.69
N ARG A 136 -10.95 1.23 11.37
CA ARG A 136 -9.95 2.00 10.67
C ARG A 136 -10.61 3.02 9.73
N LYS A 137 -10.07 4.23 9.71
CA LYS A 137 -10.45 5.28 8.76
C LYS A 137 -10.22 4.71 7.35
N ALA A 138 -11.18 4.92 6.44
CA ALA A 138 -10.94 4.67 5.03
C ALA A 138 -9.72 5.50 4.60
N LEU A 139 -8.77 4.88 3.91
CA LEU A 139 -7.54 5.54 3.46
C LEU A 139 -7.91 6.53 2.34
N LYS A 140 -8.26 7.75 2.73
CA LYS A 140 -8.57 8.88 1.86
C LYS A 140 -7.41 9.86 1.84
N VAL A 141 -7.24 10.56 0.72
CA VAL A 141 -6.16 11.53 0.51
C VAL A 141 -6.14 12.55 1.63
N ASP A 142 -7.26 13.22 1.88
CA ASP A 142 -7.32 14.27 2.89
C ASP A 142 -7.05 13.73 4.31
N SER A 143 -7.50 12.51 4.61
CA SER A 143 -7.25 11.90 5.92
C SER A 143 -5.79 11.53 6.13
N LEU A 144 -5.12 11.04 5.08
CA LEU A 144 -3.69 10.74 5.12
C LEU A 144 -2.86 12.03 5.20
N LEU A 145 -3.20 13.04 4.40
CA LEU A 145 -2.52 14.34 4.39
C LEU A 145 -2.67 15.08 5.73
N ASN A 146 -3.81 14.96 6.40
CA ASN A 146 -3.97 15.57 7.72
C ASN A 146 -3.05 14.94 8.77
N GLU A 147 -2.77 13.63 8.67
CA GLU A 147 -1.94 12.90 9.65
C GLU A 147 -0.45 12.89 9.27
N PHE A 148 -0.11 12.92 7.96
CA PHE A 148 1.25 12.72 7.46
C PHE A 148 1.73 13.77 6.45
N GLY A 149 0.87 14.73 6.05
CA GLY A 149 1.23 15.83 5.16
C GLY A 149 1.96 16.98 5.89
N PRO A 150 2.31 18.05 5.17
CA PRO A 150 3.14 19.14 5.70
C PRO A 150 2.50 19.87 6.89
N GLU A 151 1.17 19.99 6.91
CA GLU A 151 0.42 20.63 8.00
C GLU A 151 0.29 19.73 9.25
N SER A 152 0.73 18.47 9.18
CA SER A 152 0.70 17.55 10.32
C SER A 152 1.80 17.92 11.33
N PRO A 153 1.46 18.13 12.61
CA PRO A 153 2.45 18.28 13.67
C PRO A 153 3.41 17.08 13.75
N LEU A 154 2.93 15.88 13.45
CA LEU A 154 3.74 14.67 13.44
C LEU A 154 4.76 14.69 12.29
N ALA A 155 4.35 15.08 11.09
CA ALA A 155 5.25 15.22 9.95
C ALA A 155 6.34 16.26 10.23
N GLY A 156 5.95 17.45 10.70
CA GLY A 156 6.90 18.52 11.04
C GLY A 156 7.89 18.12 12.13
N LYS A 157 7.41 17.46 13.20
CA LYS A 157 8.29 16.92 14.25
C LYS A 157 9.25 15.86 13.71
N SER A 158 8.76 14.96 12.86
CA SER A 158 9.56 13.86 12.29
C SER A 158 10.67 14.37 11.38
N ILE A 159 10.31 15.24 10.42
CA ILE A 159 11.25 15.82 9.45
C ILE A 159 12.30 16.67 10.17
N LYS A 160 11.88 17.44 11.19
CA LYS A 160 12.80 18.23 12.01
C LYS A 160 13.79 17.36 12.78
N GLU A 161 13.33 16.26 13.39
CA GLU A 161 14.21 15.34 14.11
C GLU A 161 15.22 14.69 13.14
N PHE A 162 14.75 14.20 11.98
CA PHE A 162 15.63 13.66 10.95
C PHE A 162 16.68 14.69 10.49
N TYR A 163 16.26 15.91 10.20
CA TYR A 163 17.15 16.99 9.81
C TYR A 163 18.22 17.28 10.89
N GLN A 164 17.83 17.34 12.16
CA GLN A 164 18.75 17.58 13.27
C GLN A 164 19.81 16.49 13.41
N LYS A 165 19.46 15.22 13.16
CA LYS A 165 20.43 14.13 13.12
C LYS A 165 21.36 14.22 11.91
N LEU A 166 20.86 14.63 10.74
CA LEU A 166 21.65 14.76 9.50
C LEU A 166 22.66 15.90 9.55
N ILE A 167 22.36 17.03 10.20
CA ILE A 167 23.32 18.13 10.33
C ILE A 167 24.45 17.83 11.31
N SER A 168 24.28 16.84 12.20
CA SER A 168 25.27 16.42 13.20
C SER A 168 25.29 14.89 13.35
N PRO A 169 25.66 14.14 12.29
CA PRO A 169 25.55 12.69 12.27
C PRO A 169 26.67 12.08 13.10
N LYS A 170 26.33 11.11 13.97
CA LYS A 170 27.27 10.42 14.84
C LYS A 170 27.91 9.22 14.15
N SER A 171 27.18 8.56 13.24
CA SER A 171 27.63 7.38 12.53
C SER A 171 28.34 7.74 11.21
N PRO A 172 29.49 7.11 10.91
CA PRO A 172 30.11 7.19 9.59
C PRO A 172 29.20 6.69 8.47
N ARG A 173 28.37 5.67 8.74
CA ARG A 173 27.44 5.11 7.76
C ARG A 173 26.40 6.14 7.31
N THR A 174 25.88 6.95 8.24
CA THR A 174 24.95 8.04 7.92
C THR A 174 25.54 9.02 6.93
N LYS A 175 26.80 9.43 7.12
CA LYS A 175 27.51 10.33 6.20
C LYS A 175 27.66 9.72 4.81
N ILE A 176 28.11 8.47 4.75
CA ILE A 176 28.29 7.74 3.48
C ILE A 176 26.97 7.63 2.71
N LEU A 177 25.87 7.24 3.38
CA LEU A 177 24.56 7.12 2.73
C LEU A 177 24.04 8.46 2.22
N PHE A 178 24.22 9.53 2.99
CA PHE A 178 23.84 10.89 2.56
C PHE A 178 24.68 11.37 1.37
N GLU A 179 26.00 11.19 1.40
CA GLU A 179 26.90 11.62 0.32
C GLU A 179 26.65 10.83 -0.98
N ASP A 180 26.40 9.52 -0.88
CA ASP A 180 26.10 8.69 -2.05
C ASP A 180 24.71 9.01 -2.63
N TRP A 181 23.72 9.23 -1.76
CA TRP A 181 22.42 9.76 -2.18
C TRP A 181 22.59 11.10 -2.90
N LEU A 182 23.33 12.05 -2.32
CA LEU A 182 23.52 13.38 -2.90
C LEU A 182 24.21 13.33 -4.26
N ARG A 183 25.17 12.41 -4.44
CA ARG A 183 25.83 12.15 -5.72
C ARG A 183 24.84 11.69 -6.78
N LEU A 184 24.03 10.67 -6.49
CA LEU A 184 23.01 10.15 -7.40
C LEU A 184 21.92 11.20 -7.66
N PHE A 185 21.49 11.88 -6.62
CA PHE A 185 20.48 12.92 -6.68
C PHE A 185 20.90 14.05 -7.62
N LYS A 186 22.14 14.56 -7.50
CA LYS A 186 22.68 15.58 -8.40
C LYS A 186 22.78 15.09 -9.85
N GLN A 187 23.16 13.82 -10.06
CA GLN A 187 23.20 13.21 -11.39
C GLN A 187 21.81 13.10 -12.02
N ALA A 188 20.79 12.71 -11.26
CA ALA A 188 19.44 12.50 -11.76
C ALA A 188 18.68 13.82 -12.00
N SER A 189 18.93 14.84 -11.19
CA SER A 189 18.13 16.08 -11.15
C SER A 189 18.80 17.30 -11.78
N GLY A 190 20.13 17.32 -11.89
CA GLY A 190 20.88 18.54 -12.20
C GLY A 190 20.78 19.61 -11.09
N TYR A 191 20.41 19.22 -9.87
CA TYR A 191 20.13 20.12 -8.75
C TYR A 191 21.30 21.05 -8.37
N SER A 192 20.97 22.33 -8.14
CA SER A 192 21.85 23.35 -7.55
C SER A 192 21.10 24.20 -6.50
N PRO A 193 21.62 24.35 -5.27
CA PRO A 193 20.91 25.03 -4.16
C PRO A 193 20.75 26.56 -4.31
N ASP A 194 21.59 27.22 -5.12
CA ASP A 194 21.83 28.68 -5.03
C ASP A 194 20.64 29.59 -5.46
N ASN A 195 19.50 29.03 -5.88
CA ASN A 195 18.42 29.77 -6.55
C ASN A 195 17.00 29.54 -5.98
N LEU A 196 16.85 29.30 -4.67
CA LEU A 196 15.62 28.74 -4.11
C LEU A 196 15.04 29.52 -2.91
N LYS A 197 14.30 30.59 -3.20
CA LYS A 197 13.45 31.28 -2.19
C LYS A 197 12.44 30.33 -1.53
N ASN A 198 11.92 29.37 -2.29
CA ASN A 198 10.87 28.45 -1.82
C ASN A 198 11.40 27.35 -0.89
N LEU A 199 12.71 27.09 -0.89
CA LEU A 199 13.32 26.20 0.10
C LEU A 199 13.35 26.83 1.50
N GLU A 200 13.47 28.15 1.59
CA GLU A 200 13.37 28.86 2.87
C GLU A 200 11.95 28.75 3.45
N GLU A 201 10.92 28.90 2.61
CA GLU A 201 9.53 28.71 3.00
C GLU A 201 9.25 27.25 3.43
N LEU A 202 9.76 26.28 2.67
CA LEU A 202 9.67 24.86 3.03
C LEU A 202 10.32 24.58 4.38
N ALA A 203 11.53 25.09 4.63
CA ALA A 203 12.21 24.93 5.91
C ALA A 203 11.38 25.53 7.08
N LYS A 204 10.81 26.72 6.88
CA LYS A 204 9.94 27.38 7.86
C LYS A 204 8.70 26.53 8.18
N SER A 205 8.08 25.91 7.17
CA SER A 205 6.91 25.02 7.38
C SER A 205 7.22 23.85 8.33
N TYR A 206 8.46 23.37 8.33
CA TYR A 206 8.93 22.32 9.24
C TYR A 206 9.59 22.86 10.52
N ASN A 207 9.42 24.14 10.84
CA ASN A 207 10.01 24.82 12.00
C ASN A 207 11.56 24.73 12.04
N ILE A 208 12.19 24.80 10.86
CA ILE A 208 13.64 24.84 10.67
C ILE A 208 14.01 26.24 10.20
N ASN A 209 14.82 26.94 11.00
CA ASN A 209 15.14 28.36 10.81
C ASN A 209 16.66 28.59 10.85
N GLY A 210 17.10 29.75 10.36
CA GLY A 210 18.50 30.18 10.41
C GLY A 210 19.27 29.77 9.15
N ASN A 211 20.53 29.37 9.31
CA ASN A 211 21.36 28.89 8.21
C ASN A 211 21.00 27.43 7.88
N VAL A 212 19.96 27.25 7.05
CA VAL A 212 19.41 25.94 6.71
C VAL A 212 20.32 25.23 5.71
N LYS A 213 20.65 23.97 5.99
CA LYS A 213 21.32 23.11 5.02
C LYS A 213 20.28 22.37 4.18
N TYR A 214 20.06 22.84 2.96
CA TYR A 214 18.93 22.39 2.17
C TYR A 214 19.05 20.95 1.65
N ASP A 215 20.27 20.48 1.36
CA ASP A 215 20.52 19.10 0.94
C ASP A 215 20.05 18.11 2.02
N GLU A 216 20.44 18.35 3.28
CA GLU A 216 19.99 17.58 4.44
C GLU A 216 18.48 17.70 4.68
N LEU A 217 17.88 18.87 4.45
CA LEU A 217 16.43 19.04 4.57
C LEU A 217 15.67 18.20 3.54
N ILE A 218 16.09 18.23 2.28
CA ILE A 218 15.48 17.43 1.22
C ILE A 218 15.62 15.94 1.57
N PHE A 219 16.82 15.51 1.97
CA PHE A 219 17.06 14.12 2.36
C PHE A 219 16.20 13.69 3.58
N ALA A 220 15.98 14.58 4.55
CA ALA A 220 15.09 14.33 5.69
C ALA A 220 13.63 14.14 5.26
N ILE A 221 13.12 14.98 4.35
CA ILE A 221 11.75 14.87 3.83
C ILE A 221 11.59 13.57 3.04
N GLN A 222 12.56 13.25 2.18
CA GLN A 222 12.55 11.99 1.41
C GLN A 222 12.65 10.76 2.32
N THR A 223 13.46 10.81 3.39
CA THR A 223 13.55 9.74 4.39
C THR A 223 12.21 9.53 5.10
N TYR A 224 11.54 10.61 5.49
CA TYR A 224 10.21 10.54 6.10
C TYR A 224 9.18 9.89 5.17
N TYR A 225 9.13 10.32 3.91
CA TYR A 225 8.24 9.72 2.92
C TYR A 225 8.58 8.25 2.63
N ALA A 226 9.87 7.91 2.49
CA ALA A 226 10.33 6.54 2.30
C ALA A 226 9.94 5.63 3.47
N LEU A 227 10.04 6.10 4.72
CA LEU A 227 9.60 5.36 5.89
C LEU A 227 8.10 5.02 5.81
N ILE A 228 7.25 6.00 5.45
CA ILE A 228 5.81 5.76 5.27
C ILE A 228 5.55 4.73 4.18
N LEU A 229 6.22 4.84 3.02
CA LEU A 229 6.10 3.87 1.93
C LEU A 229 6.45 2.45 2.39
N LYS A 230 7.55 2.29 3.12
CA LYS A 230 8.00 0.99 3.63
C LYS A 230 7.01 0.40 4.63
N LEU A 231 6.50 1.21 5.57
CA LEU A 231 5.52 0.79 6.56
C LEU A 231 4.18 0.39 5.92
N LEU A 232 3.72 1.13 4.91
CA LEU A 232 2.52 0.76 4.14
C LEU A 232 2.74 -0.53 3.34
N SER A 233 3.88 -0.65 2.66
CA SER A 233 4.22 -1.80 1.82
C SER A 233 4.31 -3.08 2.63
N VAL A 234 4.98 -3.04 3.79
CA VAL A 234 5.10 -4.21 4.66
C VAL A 234 3.75 -4.59 5.28
N GLU A 235 2.90 -3.62 5.62
CA GLU A 235 1.54 -3.89 6.12
C GLU A 235 0.68 -4.57 5.04
N VAL A 236 0.80 -4.15 3.78
CA VAL A 236 0.13 -4.80 2.64
C VAL A 236 0.66 -6.24 2.45
N VAL A 237 1.98 -6.44 2.55
CA VAL A 237 2.57 -7.78 2.43
C VAL A 237 2.12 -8.67 3.58
N TYR A 238 2.03 -8.17 4.81
CA TYR A 238 1.49 -8.90 5.96
C TYR A 238 0.02 -9.31 5.76
N LEU A 239 -0.76 -8.45 5.10
CA LEU A 239 -2.17 -8.73 4.83
C LEU A 239 -2.36 -9.86 3.80
N TYR A 240 -1.52 -9.97 2.78
CA TYR A 240 -1.70 -10.95 1.69
C TYR A 240 -0.65 -12.07 1.65
N GLY A 241 0.34 -12.02 2.55
CA GLY A 241 1.47 -12.92 2.57
C GLY A 241 1.20 -14.26 3.26
N GLY A 242 1.27 -15.34 2.49
CA GLY A 242 1.72 -16.67 2.95
C GLY A 242 1.01 -17.29 4.16
N GLY A 243 -0.28 -17.06 4.39
CA GLY A 243 -0.97 -17.72 5.52
C GLY A 243 -0.90 -16.98 6.85
N ARG A 244 -0.14 -15.88 6.95
CA ARG A 244 0.09 -15.11 8.19
C ARG A 244 -0.91 -13.97 8.39
N PHE A 245 -2.13 -14.17 7.87
CA PHE A 245 -3.28 -13.25 7.80
C PHE A 245 -3.78 -12.64 9.14
N TYR A 246 -3.16 -12.96 10.27
CA TYR A 246 -3.50 -12.45 11.60
C TYR A 246 -2.50 -11.43 12.16
N LYS A 247 -1.41 -11.14 11.44
CA LYS A 247 -0.39 -10.20 11.91
C LYS A 247 -0.59 -8.83 11.28
N SER A 248 -0.08 -7.80 11.94
CA SER A 248 0.08 -6.44 11.45
C SER A 248 1.50 -6.07 11.80
N TYR A 249 2.28 -5.66 10.82
CA TYR A 249 3.66 -5.26 11.07
C TYR A 249 3.67 -4.02 11.97
N ILE A 250 2.74 -3.11 11.73
CA ILE A 250 2.56 -1.91 12.54
C ILE A 250 2.31 -2.27 14.01
N ALA A 251 1.44 -3.25 14.27
CA ALA A 251 1.19 -3.72 15.63
C ALA A 251 2.41 -4.43 16.25
N GLU A 252 3.16 -5.20 15.46
CA GLU A 252 4.40 -5.85 15.90
C GLU A 252 5.48 -4.84 16.29
N LEU A 253 5.62 -3.76 15.53
CA LEU A 253 6.54 -2.66 15.82
C LEU A 253 6.15 -1.92 17.11
N ASP A 254 4.88 -1.55 17.26
CA ASP A 254 4.39 -0.85 18.46
C ASP A 254 4.53 -1.74 19.71
N ASP A 255 4.20 -3.03 19.61
CA ASP A 255 4.36 -4.01 20.68
C ASP A 255 5.83 -4.19 21.09
N ALA A 256 6.75 -4.26 20.12
CA ALA A 256 8.18 -4.37 20.40
C ALA A 256 8.68 -3.12 21.12
N TYR A 257 8.21 -1.93 20.71
CA TYR A 257 8.54 -0.70 21.41
C TYR A 257 7.98 -0.68 22.84
N ALA A 258 6.73 -1.08 23.04
CA ALA A 258 6.09 -1.10 24.36
C ALA A 258 6.75 -2.08 25.34
N ARG A 259 7.28 -3.21 24.84
CA ARG A 259 7.87 -4.27 25.68
C ARG A 259 9.37 -4.11 25.90
N GLU A 260 10.10 -3.75 24.85
CA GLU A 260 11.57 -3.77 24.80
C GLU A 260 12.16 -2.37 24.59
N GLY A 261 11.32 -1.33 24.46
CA GLY A 261 11.77 0.05 24.27
C GLY A 261 12.52 0.24 22.95
N LEU A 262 13.55 1.10 22.99
CA LEU A 262 14.39 1.46 21.85
C LEU A 262 14.96 0.23 21.13
N ASP A 263 15.47 -0.76 21.89
CA ASP A 263 16.15 -1.93 21.32
C ASP A 263 15.17 -2.82 20.54
N GLY A 264 13.94 -3.00 21.05
CA GLY A 264 12.89 -3.75 20.36
C GLY A 264 12.47 -3.11 19.06
N LEU A 265 12.20 -1.80 19.09
CA LEU A 265 11.82 -1.04 17.89
C LEU A 265 12.95 -1.03 16.86
N LYS A 266 14.19 -0.82 17.29
CA LYS A 266 15.37 -0.85 16.40
C LYS A 266 15.52 -2.22 15.75
N ARG A 267 15.35 -3.32 16.50
CA ARG A 267 15.42 -4.69 15.97
C ARG A 267 14.38 -4.93 14.88
N VAL A 268 13.12 -4.52 15.11
CA VAL A 268 12.03 -4.69 14.14
C VAL A 268 12.28 -3.86 12.87
N LEU A 269 12.71 -2.61 13.02
CA LEU A 269 13.05 -1.77 11.88
C LEU A 269 14.30 -2.25 11.13
N MET A 270 15.30 -2.82 11.81
CA MET A 270 16.46 -3.43 11.14
C MET A 270 16.04 -4.59 10.23
N ASP A 271 15.08 -5.43 10.64
CA ASP A 271 14.55 -6.50 9.78
C ASP A 271 13.81 -5.92 8.56
N LEU A 272 13.00 -4.87 8.77
CA LEU A 272 12.34 -4.13 7.69
C LEU A 272 13.35 -3.56 6.69
N GLU A 273 14.28 -2.72 7.16
CA GLU A 273 15.25 -1.99 6.32
C GLU A 273 16.25 -2.93 5.62
N SER A 274 16.48 -4.14 6.15
CA SER A 274 17.29 -5.16 5.47
C SER A 274 16.55 -5.87 4.32
N GLY A 275 15.24 -5.63 4.17
CA GLY A 275 14.36 -6.37 3.27
C GLY A 275 14.02 -7.79 3.75
N GLY A 276 14.43 -8.17 4.97
CA GLY A 276 14.27 -9.51 5.51
C GLY A 276 12.81 -9.95 5.53
N ILE A 277 11.92 -9.03 5.89
CA ILE A 277 10.48 -9.27 5.90
C ILE A 277 9.95 -9.56 4.50
N PHE A 278 10.30 -8.77 3.49
CA PHE A 278 9.84 -8.98 2.11
C PHE A 278 10.30 -10.34 1.57
N ARG A 279 11.55 -10.74 1.85
CA ARG A 279 12.09 -12.06 1.48
C ARG A 279 11.34 -13.21 2.16
N GLN A 280 10.94 -13.06 3.43
CA GLN A 280 10.09 -14.06 4.10
C GLN A 280 8.74 -14.27 3.40
N PHE A 281 8.26 -13.27 2.65
CA PHE A 281 7.05 -13.33 1.85
C PHE A 281 7.32 -13.54 0.35
N GLY A 282 8.54 -13.96 0.00
CA GLY A 282 8.96 -14.29 -1.36
C GLY A 282 9.08 -13.08 -2.28
N ILE A 283 9.41 -11.89 -1.76
CA ILE A 283 9.73 -10.71 -2.56
C ILE A 283 11.20 -10.37 -2.32
N GLU A 284 12.06 -10.60 -3.31
CA GLU A 284 13.51 -10.59 -3.11
C GLU A 284 14.13 -9.18 -3.09
N ASN A 285 13.67 -8.31 -3.97
CA ASN A 285 14.35 -7.05 -4.31
C ASN A 285 13.61 -5.77 -3.90
N PHE A 286 12.67 -5.83 -2.94
CA PHE A 286 11.87 -4.64 -2.59
C PHE A 286 12.75 -3.47 -2.10
N LEU A 287 13.68 -3.76 -1.19
CA LEU A 287 14.65 -2.81 -0.64
C LEU A 287 16.07 -3.18 -1.09
N GLU A 288 16.48 -2.63 -2.23
CA GLU A 288 17.87 -2.69 -2.71
C GLU A 288 18.46 -1.29 -2.70
N GLY A 289 19.66 -1.13 -2.16
CA GLY A 289 20.36 0.17 -2.15
C GLY A 289 19.67 1.24 -1.29
N ASP A 290 19.18 0.88 -0.10
CA ASP A 290 18.33 1.75 0.72
C ASP A 290 19.11 2.83 1.49
N TYR A 291 19.33 3.97 0.83
CA TYR A 291 19.93 5.18 1.41
C TYR A 291 19.14 5.70 2.61
N TYR A 292 17.83 5.47 2.64
CA TYR A 292 16.90 6.02 3.64
C TYR A 292 16.87 5.20 4.93
N SER A 293 17.72 4.18 5.07
CA SER A 293 17.89 3.37 6.30
C SER A 293 18.84 3.99 7.33
N TRP A 294 19.46 5.14 7.03
CA TRP A 294 20.46 5.80 7.87
C TRP A 294 19.97 6.13 9.28
N TYR A 295 18.68 6.39 9.44
CA TYR A 295 18.11 6.79 10.72
C TYR A 295 18.27 5.69 11.79
N LEU A 296 18.46 4.42 11.41
CA LEU A 296 18.75 3.33 12.34
C LEU A 296 20.09 3.49 13.05
N ASP A 297 21.06 4.15 12.42
CA ASP A 297 22.38 4.39 13.00
C ASP A 297 22.37 5.59 13.97
N GLU A 298 21.41 6.50 13.78
CA GLU A 298 21.23 7.71 14.61
C GLU A 298 20.08 7.59 15.61
N ILE A 299 19.39 6.44 15.65
CA ILE A 299 18.17 6.26 16.43
C ILE A 299 18.44 6.37 17.93
N ASP A 300 17.69 7.24 18.58
CA ASP A 300 17.60 7.38 20.03
C ASP A 300 16.14 7.27 20.48
N LYS A 301 15.91 7.46 21.78
CA LYS A 301 14.57 7.36 22.36
C LYS A 301 13.58 8.35 21.72
N THR A 302 14.01 9.58 21.45
CA THR A 302 13.16 10.62 20.84
C THR A 302 12.70 10.19 19.45
N LEU A 303 13.63 9.70 18.63
CA LEU A 303 13.30 9.24 17.29
C LEU A 303 12.45 7.95 17.31
N ALA A 304 12.73 7.04 18.24
CA ALA A 304 11.92 5.85 18.45
C ALA A 304 10.46 6.18 18.85
N ASP A 305 10.27 7.13 19.78
CA ASP A 305 8.94 7.62 20.17
C ASP A 305 8.16 8.17 18.97
N ILE A 306 8.84 8.93 18.09
CA ILE A 306 8.25 9.48 16.86
C ILE A 306 7.86 8.37 15.89
N ILE A 307 8.75 7.41 15.62
CA ILE A 307 8.47 6.31 14.67
C ILE A 307 7.33 5.42 15.20
N ALA A 308 7.30 5.14 16.51
CA ALA A 308 6.19 4.43 17.12
C ALA A 308 4.87 5.22 17.03
N GLU A 309 4.90 6.55 17.13
CA GLU A 309 3.73 7.40 16.88
C GLU A 309 3.26 7.33 15.42
N ILE A 310 4.18 7.41 14.44
CA ILE A 310 3.86 7.20 13.01
C ILE A 310 3.18 5.85 12.79
N ALA A 311 3.75 4.79 13.33
CA ALA A 311 3.19 3.44 13.23
C ALA A 311 1.78 3.38 13.84
N ARG A 312 1.59 3.89 15.06
CA ARG A 312 0.26 3.94 15.70
C ARG A 312 -0.76 4.72 14.88
N ARG A 313 -0.40 5.86 14.28
CA ARG A 313 -1.29 6.60 13.38
C ARG A 313 -1.62 5.80 12.12
N LEU A 314 -0.63 5.13 11.51
CA LEU A 314 -0.88 4.26 10.36
C LEU A 314 -1.82 3.09 10.71
N SER A 315 -1.77 2.59 11.95
CA SER A 315 -2.66 1.51 12.43
C SER A 315 -4.14 1.92 12.44
N GLU A 316 -4.43 3.22 12.46
CA GLU A 316 -5.80 3.75 12.38
C GLU A 316 -6.37 3.65 10.95
N PHE A 317 -5.58 3.30 9.92
CA PHE A 317 -6.02 3.24 8.52
C PHE A 317 -6.18 1.82 7.99
N GLU A 318 -7.21 1.62 7.16
CA GLU A 318 -7.55 0.30 6.66
C GLU A 318 -6.50 -0.23 5.67
N PRO A 319 -5.76 -1.30 6.01
CA PRO A 319 -4.60 -1.74 5.23
C PRO A 319 -5.02 -2.44 3.94
N ALA A 320 -6.30 -2.83 3.84
CA ALA A 320 -6.89 -3.35 2.61
C ALA A 320 -7.31 -2.23 1.63
N THR A 321 -7.49 -0.97 2.06
CA THR A 321 -7.92 0.11 1.15
C THR A 321 -6.96 0.32 -0.02
N PRO A 322 -5.62 0.32 0.18
CA PRO A 322 -4.67 0.40 -0.93
C PRO A 322 -4.81 -0.70 -2.00
N GLN A 323 -5.48 -1.80 -1.67
CA GLN A 323 -5.63 -2.97 -2.53
C GLN A 323 -7.02 -3.09 -3.14
N LEU A 324 -8.04 -2.67 -2.39
CA LEU A 324 -9.40 -2.53 -2.92
C LEU A 324 -9.47 -1.45 -4.00
N GLU A 325 -8.62 -0.44 -3.88
CA GLU A 325 -8.52 0.67 -4.83
C GLU A 325 -7.04 1.00 -5.13
N PRO A 326 -6.29 0.15 -5.86
CA PRO A 326 -4.87 0.39 -6.13
C PRO A 326 -4.58 1.71 -6.83
N GLU A 327 -5.51 2.18 -7.68
CA GLU A 327 -5.39 3.48 -8.33
C GLU A 327 -5.55 4.64 -7.34
N SER A 328 -6.50 4.50 -6.40
CA SER A 328 -6.68 5.45 -5.29
C SER A 328 -5.44 5.47 -4.41
N ALA A 329 -4.88 4.28 -4.09
CA ALA A 329 -3.64 4.12 -3.35
C ALA A 329 -2.42 4.80 -4.01
N ARG A 330 -2.28 4.64 -5.33
CA ARG A 330 -1.25 5.33 -6.10
C ARG A 330 -1.41 6.85 -6.00
N ASP A 331 -2.63 7.35 -6.20
CA ASP A 331 -2.93 8.78 -6.10
C ASP A 331 -2.65 9.30 -4.67
N LEU A 332 -2.91 8.49 -3.64
CA LEU A 332 -2.59 8.80 -2.24
C LEU A 332 -1.08 9.02 -2.04
N LEU A 333 -0.25 8.07 -2.48
CA LEU A 333 1.21 8.15 -2.33
C LEU A 333 1.80 9.32 -3.12
N LYS A 334 1.34 9.48 -4.37
CA LYS A 334 1.71 10.60 -5.24
C LYS A 334 1.38 11.94 -4.59
N ARG A 335 0.15 12.11 -4.10
CA ARG A 335 -0.28 13.36 -3.45
C ARG A 335 0.43 13.61 -2.13
N LEU A 336 0.69 12.59 -1.32
CA LEU A 336 1.47 12.75 -0.09
C LEU A 336 2.82 13.39 -0.39
N TYR A 337 3.56 12.85 -1.36
CA TYR A 337 4.85 13.41 -1.74
C TYR A 337 4.73 14.83 -2.33
N GLN A 338 3.73 15.07 -3.20
CA GLN A 338 3.51 16.38 -3.79
C GLN A 338 3.16 17.48 -2.78
N HIS A 339 2.59 17.12 -1.62
CA HIS A 339 2.35 18.05 -0.51
C HIS A 339 3.58 18.22 0.38
N LEU A 340 4.35 17.15 0.61
CA LEU A 340 5.60 17.22 1.38
C LEU A 340 6.67 18.04 0.66
N VAL A 341 6.71 17.99 -0.67
CA VAL A 341 7.63 18.73 -1.53
C VAL A 341 6.86 19.52 -2.60
N PRO A 342 6.83 20.86 -2.50
CA PRO A 342 6.19 21.75 -3.49
C PRO A 342 6.64 21.51 -4.94
N GLU A 343 5.77 21.86 -5.89
CA GLU A 343 5.95 21.63 -7.33
C GLU A 343 7.21 22.26 -7.90
N ASP A 344 7.49 23.50 -7.53
CA ASP A 344 8.66 24.24 -7.99
C ASP A 344 9.99 23.62 -7.52
N ILE A 345 9.98 23.04 -6.31
CA ILE A 345 11.11 22.30 -5.78
C ILE A 345 11.23 21.00 -6.56
N ARG A 346 10.16 20.19 -6.64
CA ARG A 346 10.13 18.94 -7.42
C ARG A 346 10.59 19.11 -8.87
N HIS A 347 10.13 20.14 -9.58
CA HIS A 347 10.55 20.45 -10.95
C HIS A 347 12.06 20.68 -11.04
N LYS A 348 12.64 21.38 -10.07
CA LYS A 348 14.09 21.62 -10.00
C LYS A 348 14.87 20.42 -9.46
N LEU A 349 14.18 19.45 -8.84
CA LEU A 349 14.71 18.11 -8.58
C LEU A 349 14.57 17.18 -9.80
N GLY A 350 14.11 17.67 -10.95
CA GLY A 350 13.84 16.84 -12.14
C GLY A 350 12.64 15.89 -11.97
N GLU A 351 11.84 16.06 -10.92
CA GLU A 351 10.72 15.18 -10.57
C GLU A 351 9.39 15.70 -11.17
N TYR A 352 9.20 15.44 -12.47
CA TYR A 352 7.97 15.73 -13.18
C TYR A 352 7.01 14.54 -13.13
N TYR A 353 5.94 14.68 -12.35
CA TYR A 353 4.94 13.62 -12.25
C TYR A 353 3.97 13.67 -13.43
N THR A 354 4.00 12.64 -14.27
CA THR A 354 3.05 12.48 -15.38
C THR A 354 1.62 12.45 -14.84
N PRO A 355 0.71 13.33 -15.34
CA PRO A 355 -0.71 13.22 -15.05
C PRO A 355 -1.29 11.92 -15.63
N ASP A 356 -2.25 11.33 -14.91
CA ASP A 356 -2.78 10.01 -15.27
C ASP A 356 -3.44 10.00 -16.66
N TRP A 357 -4.15 11.07 -17.01
CA TRP A 357 -4.76 11.23 -18.34
C TRP A 357 -3.73 11.24 -19.48
N LEU A 358 -2.54 11.80 -19.24
CA LEU A 358 -1.48 11.87 -20.25
C LEU A 358 -0.84 10.50 -20.43
N ALA A 359 -0.66 9.77 -19.33
CA ALA A 359 -0.18 8.40 -19.37
C ALA A 359 -1.18 7.50 -20.13
N ASP A 360 -2.47 7.64 -19.87
CA ASP A 360 -3.51 6.90 -20.60
C ASP A 360 -3.53 7.22 -22.09
N PHE A 361 -3.49 8.51 -22.42
CA PHE A 361 -3.48 8.98 -23.80
C PHE A 361 -2.29 8.38 -24.57
N LEU A 362 -1.08 8.46 -24.02
CA LEU A 362 0.10 7.88 -24.67
C LEU A 362 0.03 6.37 -24.79
N LEU A 363 -0.48 5.65 -23.78
CA LEU A 363 -0.70 4.21 -23.88
C LEU A 363 -1.69 3.84 -24.99
N ASP A 364 -2.72 4.67 -25.22
CA ASP A 364 -3.67 4.47 -26.31
C ASP A 364 -2.99 4.68 -27.68
N GLU A 365 -2.24 5.77 -27.83
CA GLU A 365 -1.52 6.12 -29.06
C GLU A 365 -0.48 5.06 -29.46
N VAL A 366 0.18 4.41 -28.50
CA VAL A 366 1.13 3.31 -28.79
C VAL A 366 0.45 1.94 -28.99
N GLY A 367 -0.88 1.91 -29.09
CA GLY A 367 -1.64 0.70 -29.40
C GLY A 367 -1.93 -0.20 -28.19
N LEU A 368 -1.77 0.30 -26.96
CA LEU A 368 -2.06 -0.42 -25.72
C LEU A 368 -3.38 0.02 -25.08
N SER A 369 -4.30 0.56 -25.89
CA SER A 369 -5.68 0.82 -25.49
C SER A 369 -6.41 -0.48 -25.15
N ARG A 370 -7.44 -0.39 -24.30
CA ARG A 370 -8.24 -1.56 -23.93
C ARG A 370 -8.86 -2.26 -25.15
N GLU A 371 -9.38 -1.49 -26.11
CA GLU A 371 -9.92 -2.03 -27.36
C GLU A 371 -8.86 -2.80 -28.16
N ASN A 372 -7.62 -2.29 -28.19
CA ASN A 372 -6.53 -2.97 -28.85
C ASN A 372 -6.11 -4.26 -28.14
N LEU A 373 -6.10 -4.28 -26.80
CA LEU A 373 -5.87 -5.50 -26.02
C LEU A 373 -6.96 -6.55 -26.30
N GLU A 374 -8.23 -6.16 -26.33
CA GLU A 374 -9.35 -7.04 -26.69
C GLU A 374 -9.19 -7.61 -28.11
N ARG A 375 -8.87 -6.74 -29.08
CA ARG A 375 -8.64 -7.15 -30.46
C ARG A 375 -7.48 -8.15 -30.59
N MET A 376 -6.38 -7.93 -29.88
CA MET A 376 -5.26 -8.87 -29.83
C MET A 376 -5.66 -10.21 -29.19
N GLY A 377 -6.48 -10.15 -28.15
CA GLY A 377 -7.01 -11.32 -27.43
C GLY A 377 -8.00 -12.17 -28.22
N SER A 378 -8.59 -11.65 -29.30
CA SER A 378 -9.65 -12.33 -30.06
C SER A 378 -9.25 -13.68 -30.67
N GLU A 379 -7.98 -13.84 -31.04
CA GLU A 379 -7.43 -15.10 -31.55
C GLU A 379 -6.89 -15.99 -30.42
N ASN A 380 -6.25 -15.37 -29.43
CA ASN A 380 -5.64 -16.04 -28.28
C ASN A 380 -5.66 -15.08 -27.09
N SER A 381 -6.40 -15.43 -26.05
CA SER A 381 -6.60 -14.60 -24.87
C SER A 381 -5.34 -14.35 -24.04
N LEU A 382 -4.26 -15.11 -24.25
CA LEU A 382 -2.97 -14.87 -23.59
C LEU A 382 -2.09 -13.84 -24.32
N LYS A 383 -2.35 -13.57 -25.60
CA LYS A 383 -1.52 -12.71 -26.45
C LYS A 383 -1.34 -11.29 -25.89
N PRO A 384 -2.35 -10.64 -25.29
CA PRO A 384 -2.17 -9.33 -24.65
C PRO A 384 -1.20 -9.33 -23.46
N LEU A 385 -1.10 -10.45 -22.73
CA LEU A 385 -0.23 -10.59 -21.56
C LEU A 385 1.24 -10.79 -21.96
N GLU A 386 1.51 -11.23 -23.20
CA GLU A 386 2.86 -11.45 -23.75
C GLU A 386 3.58 -10.17 -24.17
N ILE A 387 2.86 -9.05 -24.24
CA ILE A 387 3.42 -7.75 -24.65
C ILE A 387 4.45 -7.30 -23.61
N ARG A 388 5.66 -7.01 -24.08
CA ARG A 388 6.75 -6.48 -23.26
C ARG A 388 6.81 -4.96 -23.37
N ILE A 389 6.80 -4.29 -22.22
CA ILE A 389 6.98 -2.85 -22.12
C ILE A 389 8.18 -2.52 -21.22
N LEU A 390 8.87 -1.44 -21.56
CA LEU A 390 9.96 -0.88 -20.79
C LEU A 390 9.76 0.63 -20.66
N ASP A 391 9.76 1.13 -19.43
CA ASP A 391 9.86 2.56 -19.13
C ASP A 391 11.26 2.86 -18.57
N PRO A 392 12.18 3.45 -19.37
CA PRO A 392 13.58 3.62 -18.99
C PRO A 392 13.85 4.84 -18.09
N ALA A 393 12.81 5.60 -17.72
CA ALA A 393 12.84 6.71 -16.78
C ALA A 393 11.50 6.77 -16.03
N CYS A 394 11.17 5.65 -15.36
CA CYS A 394 9.80 5.36 -14.95
C CYS A 394 9.27 6.26 -13.83
N GLY A 395 10.11 7.03 -13.15
CA GLY A 395 9.74 7.83 -12.01
C GLY A 395 9.04 6.97 -10.96
N SER A 396 7.88 7.42 -10.49
CA SER A 396 7.01 6.68 -9.57
C SER A 396 6.23 5.51 -10.22
N GLY A 397 6.49 5.18 -11.48
CA GLY A 397 5.90 4.06 -12.21
C GLY A 397 4.52 4.34 -12.81
N THR A 398 4.18 5.60 -13.11
CA THR A 398 2.83 5.98 -13.57
C THR A 398 2.39 5.19 -14.81
N PHE A 399 3.20 5.17 -15.87
CA PHE A 399 2.89 4.42 -17.10
C PHE A 399 2.72 2.92 -16.83
N LEU A 400 3.64 2.35 -16.05
CA LEU A 400 3.63 0.92 -15.71
C LEU A 400 2.35 0.53 -14.98
N VAL A 401 1.95 1.31 -13.97
CA VAL A 401 0.75 1.03 -13.18
C VAL A 401 -0.53 1.22 -14.02
N ARG A 402 -0.60 2.25 -14.87
CA ARG A 402 -1.73 2.44 -15.78
C ARG A 402 -1.85 1.28 -16.77
N TYR A 403 -0.73 0.80 -17.29
CA TYR A 403 -0.73 -0.38 -18.16
C TYR A 403 -1.15 -1.65 -17.40
N ILE A 404 -0.61 -1.90 -16.21
CA ILE A 404 -1.00 -3.04 -15.36
C ILE A 404 -2.52 -3.00 -15.08
N ALA A 405 -3.09 -1.83 -14.80
CA ALA A 405 -4.54 -1.68 -14.58
C ALA A 405 -5.36 -2.14 -15.80
N ARG A 406 -4.95 -1.76 -17.02
CA ARG A 406 -5.59 -2.21 -18.27
C ARG A 406 -5.51 -3.71 -18.46
N VAL A 407 -4.33 -4.30 -18.21
CA VAL A 407 -4.12 -5.75 -18.33
C VAL A 407 -4.93 -6.50 -17.26
N ARG A 408 -5.02 -5.98 -16.04
CA ARG A 408 -5.87 -6.55 -14.97
C ARG A 408 -7.34 -6.57 -15.37
N ASP A 409 -7.84 -5.47 -15.93
CA ASP A 409 -9.24 -5.39 -16.37
C ASP A 409 -9.53 -6.37 -17.50
N TYR A 410 -8.64 -6.46 -18.50
CA TYR A 410 -8.71 -7.47 -19.55
C TYR A 410 -8.75 -8.89 -18.95
N VAL A 411 -7.75 -9.25 -18.14
CA VAL A 411 -7.65 -10.59 -17.56
C VAL A 411 -8.87 -10.98 -16.73
N ARG A 412 -9.47 -10.04 -15.99
CA ARG A 412 -10.67 -10.28 -15.19
C ARG A 412 -11.89 -10.64 -16.04
N GLU A 413 -12.00 -10.07 -17.24
CA GLU A 413 -13.10 -10.36 -18.16
C GLU A 413 -12.89 -11.69 -18.89
N HIS A 414 -11.65 -12.16 -18.98
CA HIS A 414 -11.26 -13.41 -19.63
C HIS A 414 -10.93 -14.56 -18.65
N PHE A 415 -11.07 -14.35 -17.33
CA PHE A 415 -10.83 -15.33 -16.27
C PHE A 415 -9.40 -15.91 -16.25
N LEU A 416 -8.38 -15.06 -16.44
CA LEU A 416 -6.96 -15.44 -16.53
C LEU A 416 -6.13 -14.99 -15.31
N GLU A 417 -6.75 -14.66 -14.18
CA GLU A 417 -6.08 -14.05 -13.03
C GLU A 417 -4.93 -14.90 -12.47
N ASP A 418 -5.05 -16.23 -12.57
CA ASP A 418 -4.09 -17.20 -12.03
C ASP A 418 -2.71 -17.17 -12.71
N VAL A 419 -2.62 -16.62 -13.92
CA VAL A 419 -1.34 -16.52 -14.67
C VAL A 419 -0.79 -15.10 -14.73
N LEU A 420 -1.60 -14.10 -14.35
CA LEU A 420 -1.30 -12.69 -14.57
C LEU A 420 0.03 -12.26 -13.96
N VAL A 421 0.31 -12.65 -12.72
CA VAL A 421 1.50 -12.18 -12.00
C VAL A 421 2.79 -12.58 -12.72
N ASP A 422 2.86 -13.80 -13.26
CA ASP A 422 4.06 -14.30 -13.95
C ASP A 422 4.32 -13.50 -15.23
N TYR A 423 3.26 -13.13 -15.96
CA TYR A 423 3.36 -12.28 -17.14
C TYR A 423 3.77 -10.85 -16.79
N LEU A 424 3.16 -10.25 -15.78
CA LEU A 424 3.50 -8.88 -15.36
C LEU A 424 4.98 -8.77 -14.97
N LEU A 425 5.45 -9.67 -14.10
CA LEU A 425 6.84 -9.66 -13.60
C LEU A 425 7.86 -9.87 -14.72
N LYS A 426 7.50 -10.61 -15.77
CA LYS A 426 8.36 -10.85 -16.93
C LYS A 426 8.36 -9.68 -17.93
N ASN A 427 7.24 -9.01 -18.09
CA ASN A 427 6.98 -8.19 -19.28
C ASN A 427 6.83 -6.68 -18.99
N VAL A 428 6.56 -6.27 -17.75
CA VAL A 428 6.36 -4.85 -17.40
C VAL A 428 7.57 -4.36 -16.60
N VAL A 429 8.50 -3.68 -17.26
CA VAL A 429 9.81 -3.32 -16.68
C VAL A 429 9.99 -1.81 -16.56
N GLY A 430 10.63 -1.33 -15.49
CA GLY A 430 10.95 0.08 -15.26
C GLY A 430 12.38 0.30 -14.77
N TYR A 431 13.01 1.38 -15.23
CA TYR A 431 14.31 1.86 -14.74
C TYR A 431 14.19 3.31 -14.29
N ASP A 432 14.89 3.66 -13.22
CA ASP A 432 15.08 5.05 -12.84
C ASP A 432 16.41 5.24 -12.10
N LEU A 433 16.92 6.47 -12.10
CA LEU A 433 18.15 6.89 -11.42
C LEU A 433 17.91 7.41 -10.00
N ASN A 434 16.69 7.85 -9.70
CA ASN A 434 16.32 8.39 -8.39
C ASN A 434 15.88 7.25 -7.45
N PRO A 435 16.59 7.00 -6.34
CA PRO A 435 16.26 5.93 -5.41
C PRO A 435 14.84 6.01 -4.83
N LEU A 436 14.33 7.23 -4.58
CA LEU A 436 12.98 7.44 -4.07
C LEU A 436 11.92 7.08 -5.12
N ALA A 437 12.17 7.44 -6.37
CA ALA A 437 11.30 7.14 -7.49
C ALA A 437 11.18 5.62 -7.67
N VAL A 438 12.31 4.90 -7.66
CA VAL A 438 12.37 3.43 -7.70
C VAL A 438 11.60 2.80 -6.54
N LEU A 439 11.81 3.26 -5.30
CA LEU A 439 11.06 2.76 -4.14
C LEU A 439 9.55 2.99 -4.28
N THR A 440 9.15 4.16 -4.79
CA THR A 440 7.75 4.51 -5.03
C THR A 440 7.14 3.64 -6.13
N ALA A 441 7.87 3.43 -7.24
CA ALA A 441 7.44 2.56 -8.33
C ALA A 441 7.31 1.10 -7.89
N ARG A 442 8.27 0.58 -7.10
CA ARG A 442 8.18 -0.77 -6.50
C ARG A 442 6.97 -0.89 -5.57
N THR A 443 6.72 0.13 -4.76
CA THR A 443 5.54 0.19 -3.88
C THR A 443 4.26 0.14 -4.70
N ASN A 444 4.12 1.00 -5.71
CA ASN A 444 2.94 1.04 -6.58
C ASN A 444 2.75 -0.28 -7.34
N TYR A 445 3.82 -0.88 -7.86
CA TYR A 445 3.79 -2.18 -8.53
C TYR A 445 3.31 -3.26 -7.56
N LEU A 446 3.88 -3.31 -6.35
CA LEU A 446 3.48 -4.25 -5.30
C LEU A 446 1.99 -4.15 -4.98
N LEU A 447 1.46 -2.92 -4.83
CA LEU A 447 0.02 -2.69 -4.61
C LEU A 447 -0.85 -3.24 -5.75
N MET A 448 -0.34 -3.30 -6.98
CA MET A 448 -1.06 -3.85 -8.12
C MET A 448 -1.07 -5.38 -8.18
N ILE A 449 -0.13 -6.05 -7.51
CA ILE A 449 0.05 -7.50 -7.64
C ILE A 449 -0.10 -8.28 -6.33
N ALA A 450 -0.14 -7.61 -5.18
CA ALA A 450 -0.03 -8.31 -3.90
C ALA A 450 -1.25 -9.18 -3.57
N ASP A 451 -2.42 -8.93 -4.18
CA ASP A 451 -3.62 -9.79 -4.08
C ASP A 451 -3.60 -11.00 -5.04
N LEU A 452 -2.70 -11.02 -6.02
CA LEU A 452 -2.64 -12.07 -7.04
C LEU A 452 -2.01 -13.35 -6.47
N PRO A 453 -2.49 -14.53 -6.91
CA PRO A 453 -1.90 -15.80 -6.52
C PRO A 453 -0.47 -15.92 -7.07
N ARG A 454 0.46 -16.35 -6.23
CA ARG A 454 1.89 -16.50 -6.56
C ARG A 454 2.35 -17.93 -6.34
N ARG A 455 3.19 -18.44 -7.25
CA ARG A 455 3.70 -19.84 -7.22
C ARG A 455 5.14 -19.96 -6.72
N SER A 456 5.89 -18.87 -6.74
CA SER A 456 7.30 -18.81 -6.36
C SER A 456 7.63 -17.46 -5.74
N ASN A 457 8.87 -17.32 -5.29
CA ASN A 457 9.45 -16.01 -4.99
C ASN A 457 9.47 -15.16 -6.26
N ILE A 458 9.38 -13.85 -6.07
CA ILE A 458 9.24 -12.85 -7.12
C ILE A 458 10.29 -11.74 -6.96
N GLU A 459 10.60 -11.14 -8.09
CA GLU A 459 11.41 -9.94 -8.20
C GLU A 459 10.55 -8.87 -8.87
N ILE A 460 10.34 -7.72 -8.22
CA ILE A 460 9.59 -6.62 -8.80
C ILE A 460 10.48 -5.97 -9.86
N PRO A 461 10.07 -5.94 -11.15
CA PRO A 461 10.93 -5.58 -12.28
C PRO A 461 11.14 -4.05 -12.42
N ILE A 462 11.51 -3.40 -11.32
CA ILE A 462 11.82 -1.98 -11.23
C ILE A 462 13.22 -1.83 -10.66
N TYR A 463 14.12 -1.14 -11.37
CA TYR A 463 15.55 -1.16 -11.05
C TYR A 463 16.13 0.25 -10.94
N LEU A 464 16.99 0.43 -9.93
CA LEU A 464 17.83 1.62 -9.77
C LEU A 464 19.02 1.52 -10.71
N THR A 465 18.97 2.20 -11.86
CA THR A 465 20.02 2.12 -12.85
C THR A 465 20.02 3.31 -13.80
N ASP A 466 21.20 3.64 -14.32
CA ASP A 466 21.34 4.58 -15.41
C ASP A 466 20.98 3.88 -16.73
N SER A 467 19.86 4.26 -17.34
CA SER A 467 19.42 3.67 -18.61
C SER A 467 20.34 4.05 -19.79
N LEU A 468 21.18 5.08 -19.65
CA LEU A 468 22.17 5.51 -20.63
C LEU A 468 23.57 4.94 -20.35
N MET A 469 23.97 4.87 -19.06
CA MET A 469 25.29 4.39 -18.65
C MET A 469 25.26 2.99 -18.02
N VAL A 470 25.29 1.98 -18.87
CA VAL A 470 25.70 0.63 -18.44
C VAL A 470 27.22 0.52 -18.58
N GLU A 471 27.96 0.97 -17.56
CA GLU A 471 29.42 0.95 -17.59
C GLU A 471 29.94 -0.49 -17.51
N ARG A 472 30.38 -1.00 -18.67
CA ARG A 472 30.95 -2.33 -18.83
C ARG A 472 32.45 -2.22 -19.00
N LYS A 473 33.21 -2.82 -18.09
CA LYS A 473 34.65 -3.03 -18.27
C LYS A 473 34.87 -4.45 -18.79
N THR A 474 35.71 -4.60 -19.80
CA THR A 474 36.16 -5.92 -20.23
C THR A 474 37.39 -6.28 -19.41
N THR A 475 37.30 -7.36 -18.65
CA THR A 475 38.42 -7.92 -17.87
C THR A 475 38.89 -9.23 -18.51
N LEU A 476 40.02 -9.76 -18.03
CA LEU A 476 40.50 -11.09 -18.43
C LEU A 476 39.50 -12.22 -18.12
N MET A 477 38.55 -12.01 -17.19
CA MET A 477 37.50 -12.97 -16.82
C MET A 477 36.17 -12.75 -17.56
N GLY A 478 36.10 -11.77 -18.47
CA GLY A 478 34.88 -11.41 -19.22
C GLY A 478 34.41 -9.99 -18.95
N SER A 479 33.24 -9.64 -19.50
CA SER A 479 32.60 -8.34 -19.28
C SER A 479 32.04 -8.24 -17.87
N VAL A 480 32.52 -7.28 -17.09
CA VAL A 480 32.03 -6.95 -15.76
C VAL A 480 31.23 -5.65 -15.79
N TYR A 481 30.20 -5.58 -14.97
CA TYR A 481 29.48 -4.34 -14.69
C TYR A 481 30.23 -3.57 -13.60
N VAL A 482 30.39 -2.26 -13.78
CA VAL A 482 31.04 -1.38 -12.80
C VAL A 482 29.97 -0.56 -12.09
N LEU A 483 29.94 -0.66 -10.77
CA LEU A 483 29.15 0.21 -9.90
C LEU A 483 30.10 1.19 -9.20
N LYS A 484 29.92 2.48 -9.47
CA LYS A 484 30.65 3.55 -8.79
C LYS A 484 29.83 4.03 -7.59
N THR A 485 30.42 3.99 -6.41
CA THR A 485 29.86 4.57 -5.18
C THR A 485 30.88 5.51 -4.54
N VAL A 486 30.44 6.34 -3.58
CA VAL A 486 31.38 7.16 -2.78
C VAL A 486 32.39 6.32 -1.99
N ALA A 487 32.10 5.04 -1.73
CA ALA A 487 33.00 4.12 -1.05
C ALA A 487 34.02 3.44 -1.99
N GLY A 488 33.85 3.53 -3.31
CA GLY A 488 34.76 2.96 -4.31
C GLY A 488 34.06 2.42 -5.57
N GLU A 489 34.85 1.85 -6.49
CA GLU A 489 34.33 1.09 -7.64
C GLU A 489 34.18 -0.39 -7.29
N PHE A 490 33.00 -0.95 -7.54
CA PHE A 490 32.70 -2.37 -7.35
C PHE A 490 32.42 -3.02 -8.71
N MET A 491 32.95 -4.22 -8.95
CA MET A 491 32.81 -4.94 -10.21
C MET A 491 32.01 -6.23 -10.04
N PHE A 492 31.01 -6.44 -10.90
CA PHE A 492 30.13 -7.61 -10.86
C PHE A 492 30.23 -8.38 -12.17
N LEU A 493 30.48 -9.69 -12.08
CA LEU A 493 30.42 -10.60 -13.22
C LEU A 493 28.96 -10.85 -13.58
N ARG A 494 28.66 -10.94 -14.88
CA ARG A 494 27.35 -11.37 -15.37
C ARG A 494 27.12 -12.81 -14.90
N GLN A 495 26.16 -13.02 -13.99
CA GLN A 495 25.70 -14.37 -13.61
C GLN A 495 24.93 -15.01 -14.77
#